data_AF-A0A6P6XHD9-F1
#
_entry.id   AF-A0A6P6XHD9-F1
#
_cell.length_a   1.000
_cell.length_b   1.000
_cell.length_c   1.000
_cell.angle_alpha   90.00
_cell.angle_beta   90.00
_cell.angle_gamma   90.00
#
_symmetry.space_group_name_H-M   'P 1'
#
loop_
_entity.id
_entity.type
_entity.pdbx_description
1 polymer ?
#
loop_
_entity_poly.entity_id
_entity_poly.type
_entity_poly.pdbx_seq_one_letter_code
_entity_poly.pdbx_strand_id
1 'polypeptide(L)'
;MANSEDDSNKPNSGNFRYLIVNPHNGGFPDLARFFMKKDKASGAKFLESSDEGVLEEELGGAAHGDDDDGETPDHRWVIFVSILVRKIIGIFRKPMEWTGYLVEFFLNFFTVNGSFLGLLYNILHGKIVLPNRGSETFISAIGHLDGRIYLHKSETITRAVGEPESLERVVEVETGSRTLMDLCIMASKLAYENELVVRNVVNLHWKMHFVDFYNCWNDFQKDNSTQVFILCDKPKDANLILVSFRGTEPFDADDWSTDFDYSWYEIPKLGKVHMGFLEALGLGNRVNASTFQENLGIMNKKSTNMNGIDVRTSASELSSSFGDSDSQGGSEQSFYSEQPAKVSKEKFFPQMGEKTAYYAVRSKLKDLLQEHKNAKFVVTGHSLGGALAILFPVVLVLHKEEEVLQRLLSVYTYGQPRVGNRQLGRFMEAHLDHPVPKYFRVVYCNDLVPRLPYDNKTFLYKHFGACLYYNSLYIEQKVDEEPNRNYFGIRFLIPEYLNAMWELTRSFLAGYAYGPEYKEGWVSTLARVVGLVIPGISAHSPLDYVNSVRLGRERIQMSSL
;
A
#
# COMPACT_ATOMS: atom_id res chain seq x y z
N MET A 1 40.46 -20.23 -44.92
CA MET A 1 40.26 -18.77 -44.83
C MET A 1 38.77 -18.52 -44.99
N ALA A 2 38.07 -18.41 -43.86
CA ALA A 2 36.66 -18.10 -43.80
C ALA A 2 36.56 -16.81 -42.97
N ASN A 3 36.05 -15.74 -43.58
CA ASN A 3 35.91 -14.45 -42.93
C ASN A 3 34.67 -14.46 -42.03
N SER A 4 34.93 -14.05 -40.79
CA SER A 4 33.97 -13.67 -39.77
C SER A 4 33.18 -12.43 -40.21
N GLU A 5 31.87 -12.54 -40.28
CA GLU A 5 30.99 -11.38 -40.23
C GLU A 5 30.50 -11.19 -38.80
N ASP A 6 30.77 -9.97 -38.32
CA ASP A 6 30.63 -9.44 -36.98
C ASP A 6 29.16 -9.09 -36.71
N ASP A 7 28.51 -9.83 -35.82
CA ASP A 7 27.09 -9.65 -35.43
C ASP A 7 26.96 -8.55 -34.35
N SER A 8 27.61 -7.40 -34.57
CA SER A 8 27.78 -6.33 -33.59
C SER A 8 26.80 -5.17 -33.76
N ASN A 9 25.54 -5.43 -34.14
CA ASN A 9 24.55 -4.35 -34.33
C ASN A 9 23.12 -4.71 -33.88
N LYS A 10 22.99 -5.41 -32.75
CA LYS A 10 21.77 -5.34 -31.92
C LYS A 10 21.99 -4.29 -30.83
N PRO A 11 21.06 -3.34 -30.62
CA PRO A 11 21.11 -2.49 -29.44
C PRO A 11 21.09 -3.43 -28.23
N ASN A 12 22.07 -3.31 -27.36
CA ASN A 12 22.17 -4.07 -26.12
C ASN A 12 21.01 -3.61 -25.21
N SER A 13 19.80 -4.13 -25.43
CA SER A 13 18.69 -3.97 -24.50
C SER A 13 19.09 -4.77 -23.27
N GLY A 14 19.45 -4.05 -22.20
CA GLY A 14 19.58 -4.68 -20.89
C GLY A 14 18.22 -5.23 -20.51
N ASN A 15 17.93 -6.48 -20.87
CA ASN A 15 16.63 -7.09 -20.67
C ASN A 15 16.43 -7.30 -19.17
N PHE A 16 15.61 -6.45 -18.57
CA PHE A 16 15.14 -6.60 -17.21
C PHE A 16 14.30 -7.86 -17.11
N ARG A 17 14.47 -8.60 -16.01
CA ARG A 17 13.75 -9.86 -15.79
C ARG A 17 12.42 -9.60 -15.11
N TYR A 18 11.38 -10.30 -15.52
CA TYR A 18 10.08 -10.27 -14.84
C TYR A 18 9.35 -11.60 -14.97
N LEU A 19 8.38 -11.81 -14.08
CA LEU A 19 7.38 -12.87 -14.17
C LEU A 19 6.00 -12.25 -13.95
N ILE A 20 5.08 -12.53 -14.86
CA ILE A 20 3.69 -12.12 -14.77
C ILE A 20 2.83 -13.38 -14.63
N VAL A 21 2.04 -13.43 -13.57
CA VAL A 21 1.02 -14.45 -13.37
C VAL A 21 -0.31 -13.90 -13.89
N ASN A 22 -0.79 -14.45 -15.01
CA ASN A 22 -2.02 -14.01 -15.66
C ASN A 22 -3.12 -15.09 -15.57
N PRO A 23 -4.15 -14.89 -14.72
CA PRO A 23 -5.21 -15.87 -14.54
C PRO A 23 -6.15 -15.99 -15.75
N HIS A 24 -6.15 -15.06 -16.71
CA HIS A 24 -7.14 -15.02 -17.79
C HIS A 24 -6.76 -15.88 -19.01
N ASN A 25 -5.48 -16.18 -19.19
CA ASN A 25 -4.98 -16.88 -20.38
C ASN A 25 -5.35 -18.38 -20.45
N GLY A 26 -5.66 -19.01 -19.31
CA GLY A 26 -6.04 -20.42 -19.23
C GLY A 26 -7.36 -20.64 -18.50
N GLY A 27 -8.05 -21.76 -18.78
CA GLY A 27 -9.31 -22.12 -18.12
C GLY A 27 -9.13 -22.87 -16.80
N PHE A 28 -10.22 -23.11 -16.06
CA PHE A 28 -10.21 -24.01 -14.89
C PHE A 28 -9.67 -25.42 -15.22
N PRO A 29 -9.97 -26.03 -16.39
CA PRO A 29 -9.39 -27.32 -16.77
C PRO A 29 -7.86 -27.27 -16.95
N ASP A 30 -7.31 -26.16 -17.46
CA ASP A 30 -5.86 -25.98 -17.58
C ASP A 30 -5.22 -25.88 -16.18
N LEU A 31 -5.84 -25.12 -15.28
CA LEU A 31 -5.38 -24.97 -13.90
C LEU A 31 -5.40 -26.31 -13.16
N ALA A 32 -6.47 -27.11 -13.32
CA ALA A 32 -6.58 -28.44 -12.74
C ALA A 32 -5.54 -29.42 -13.32
N ARG A 33 -5.27 -29.36 -14.64
CA ARG A 33 -4.22 -30.17 -15.29
C ARG A 33 -2.83 -29.79 -14.81
N PHE A 34 -2.55 -28.49 -14.69
CA PHE A 34 -1.28 -27.98 -14.18
C PHE A 34 -1.00 -28.52 -12.77
N PHE A 35 -1.98 -28.44 -11.87
CA PHE A 35 -1.82 -28.90 -10.50
C PHE A 35 -1.84 -30.43 -10.36
N MET A 36 -2.91 -31.10 -10.81
CA MET A 36 -3.10 -32.55 -10.57
C MET A 36 -2.24 -33.43 -11.47
N LYS A 37 -2.05 -33.03 -12.73
CA LYS A 37 -1.33 -33.84 -13.74
C LYS A 37 0.09 -33.35 -13.99
N LYS A 38 0.54 -32.32 -13.26
CA LYS A 38 1.89 -31.76 -13.39
C LYS A 38 2.19 -31.28 -14.83
N ASP A 39 1.15 -30.88 -15.56
CA ASP A 39 1.23 -30.52 -16.98
C ASP A 39 1.79 -29.10 -17.17
N LYS A 40 3.07 -29.03 -17.53
CA LYS A 40 3.79 -27.76 -17.76
C LYS A 40 3.17 -26.93 -18.88
N ALA A 41 2.63 -27.55 -19.93
CA ALA A 41 2.03 -26.82 -21.04
C ALA A 41 0.76 -26.08 -20.62
N SER A 42 -0.06 -26.70 -19.75
CA SER A 42 -1.20 -26.01 -19.14
C SER A 42 -0.77 -24.91 -18.17
N GLY A 43 0.33 -25.10 -17.42
CA GLY A 43 0.89 -24.09 -16.52
C GLY A 43 1.45 -22.86 -17.24
N ALA A 44 2.19 -23.07 -18.33
CA ALA A 44 2.80 -22.02 -19.15
C ALA A 44 1.77 -21.02 -19.70
N LYS A 45 0.51 -21.41 -19.86
CA LYS A 45 -0.56 -20.48 -20.26
C LYS A 45 -0.74 -19.33 -19.27
N PHE A 46 -0.51 -19.59 -17.98
CA PHE A 46 -0.74 -18.61 -16.91
C PHE A 46 0.50 -17.77 -16.58
N LEU A 47 1.65 -18.06 -17.17
CA LEU A 47 2.91 -17.41 -16.85
C LEU A 47 3.49 -16.73 -18.08
N GLU A 48 3.85 -15.47 -17.93
CA GLU A 48 4.56 -14.69 -18.93
C GLU A 48 5.87 -14.18 -18.33
N SER A 49 6.96 -14.20 -19.10
CA SER A 49 8.27 -13.77 -18.62
C SER A 49 9.09 -13.14 -19.73
N SER A 50 10.07 -12.33 -19.32
CA SER A 50 11.11 -11.76 -20.16
C SER A 50 12.07 -12.79 -20.79
N ASP A 51 12.19 -13.98 -20.21
CA ASP A 51 13.15 -15.02 -20.62
C ASP A 51 12.56 -16.43 -20.42
N GLU A 52 12.80 -17.33 -21.38
CA GLU A 52 12.40 -18.74 -21.31
C GLU A 52 13.00 -19.46 -20.10
N GLY A 53 14.22 -19.11 -19.68
CA GLY A 53 14.89 -19.70 -18.52
C GLY A 53 14.18 -19.41 -17.19
N VAL A 54 13.50 -18.25 -17.06
CA VAL A 54 12.66 -17.95 -15.89
C VAL A 54 11.43 -18.86 -15.89
N LEU A 55 10.78 -19.04 -17.03
CA LEU A 55 9.61 -19.93 -17.15
C LEU A 55 9.98 -21.38 -16.86
N GLU A 56 11.14 -21.85 -17.31
CA GLU A 56 11.64 -23.19 -17.02
C GLU A 56 11.99 -23.39 -15.55
N GLU A 57 12.59 -22.39 -14.88
CA GLU A 57 12.88 -22.40 -13.43
C GLU A 57 11.57 -22.51 -12.63
N GLU A 58 10.58 -21.70 -12.98
CA GLU A 58 9.27 -21.68 -12.33
C GLU A 58 8.51 -23.00 -12.61
N LEU A 59 8.32 -23.43 -13.87
CA LEU A 59 7.57 -24.65 -14.18
C LEU A 59 8.30 -25.96 -13.82
N GLY A 60 9.63 -25.89 -13.71
CA GLY A 60 10.54 -27.00 -13.49
C GLY A 60 10.70 -27.43 -12.03
N GLY A 61 10.46 -26.53 -11.08
CA GLY A 61 10.72 -26.77 -9.65
C GLY A 61 12.22 -26.84 -9.40
N ALA A 62 12.84 -25.71 -9.04
CA ALA A 62 14.28 -25.65 -8.80
C ALA A 62 14.73 -26.65 -7.73
N ALA A 63 15.48 -27.66 -8.15
CA ALA A 63 16.28 -28.52 -7.29
C ALA A 63 17.58 -27.80 -6.93
N HIS A 64 17.57 -26.99 -5.87
CA HIS A 64 18.81 -26.58 -5.20
C HIS A 64 18.71 -26.81 -3.69
N GLY A 65 19.71 -27.55 -3.21
CA GLY A 65 19.76 -28.19 -1.92
C GLY A 65 20.04 -27.29 -0.73
N ASP A 66 19.82 -27.94 0.39
CA ASP A 66 20.30 -27.76 1.76
C ASP A 66 19.91 -26.52 2.58
N ASP A 67 19.59 -26.91 3.81
CA ASP A 67 19.39 -26.20 5.08
C ASP A 67 18.08 -25.43 5.34
N ASP A 68 17.39 -25.94 6.37
CA ASP A 68 16.52 -25.28 7.35
C ASP A 68 14.98 -25.53 7.29
N ASP A 69 14.57 -26.51 8.11
CA ASP A 69 13.35 -26.68 8.91
C ASP A 69 12.03 -25.99 8.48
N GLY A 70 11.32 -26.63 7.55
CA GLY A 70 9.88 -26.44 7.37
C GLY A 70 9.39 -27.01 6.04
N GLU A 71 8.27 -27.74 6.04
CA GLU A 71 7.61 -28.22 4.81
C GLU A 71 7.37 -27.03 3.86
N THR A 72 8.23 -26.85 2.86
CA THR A 72 8.04 -25.82 1.84
C THR A 72 6.90 -26.25 0.93
N PRO A 73 5.81 -25.47 0.80
CA PRO A 73 4.71 -25.80 -0.10
C PRO A 73 5.23 -25.98 -1.53
N ASP A 74 4.74 -27.03 -2.23
CA ASP A 74 5.08 -27.28 -3.65
C ASP A 74 4.87 -25.98 -4.45
N HIS A 75 5.87 -25.55 -5.20
CA HIS A 75 5.84 -24.34 -6.02
C HIS A 75 4.55 -24.21 -6.85
N ARG A 76 4.07 -25.35 -7.37
CA ARG A 76 2.85 -25.41 -8.17
C ARG A 76 1.58 -25.15 -7.35
N TRP A 77 1.58 -25.52 -6.08
CA TRP A 77 0.48 -25.22 -5.16
C TRP A 77 0.33 -23.72 -4.98
N VAL A 78 1.44 -23.01 -4.82
CA VAL A 78 1.45 -21.55 -4.59
C VAL A 78 0.89 -20.80 -5.82
N ILE A 79 1.37 -21.15 -7.02
CA ILE A 79 0.81 -20.61 -8.28
C ILE A 79 -0.66 -20.99 -8.44
N PHE A 80 -1.01 -22.25 -8.16
CA PHE A 80 -2.37 -22.75 -8.28
C PHE A 80 -3.33 -21.96 -7.38
N VAL A 81 -2.99 -21.76 -6.11
CA VAL A 81 -3.81 -21.00 -5.15
C VAL A 81 -3.94 -19.55 -5.59
N SER A 82 -2.84 -18.90 -6.00
CA SER A 82 -2.88 -17.51 -6.52
C SER A 82 -3.86 -17.39 -7.69
N ILE A 83 -3.75 -18.24 -8.71
CA ILE A 83 -4.63 -18.20 -9.89
C ILE A 83 -6.07 -18.55 -9.51
N LEU A 84 -6.28 -19.57 -8.67
CA LEU A 84 -7.61 -19.99 -8.25
C LEU A 84 -8.33 -18.88 -7.50
N VAL A 85 -7.68 -18.28 -6.50
CA VAL A 85 -8.24 -17.19 -5.70
C VAL A 85 -8.52 -15.98 -6.59
N ARG A 86 -7.59 -15.57 -7.46
CA ARG A 86 -7.79 -14.44 -8.39
C ARG A 86 -8.93 -14.70 -9.39
N LYS A 87 -9.09 -15.94 -9.87
CA LYS A 87 -10.25 -16.33 -10.70
C LYS A 87 -11.56 -16.22 -9.93
N ILE A 88 -11.61 -16.68 -8.68
CA ILE A 88 -12.81 -16.60 -7.83
C ILE A 88 -13.15 -15.13 -7.55
N ILE A 89 -12.17 -14.34 -7.11
CA ILE A 89 -12.32 -12.90 -6.85
C ILE A 89 -12.83 -12.18 -8.11
N GLY A 90 -12.26 -12.49 -9.29
CA GLY A 90 -12.69 -11.91 -10.56
C GLY A 90 -14.16 -12.22 -10.92
N ILE A 91 -14.67 -13.40 -10.57
CA ILE A 91 -16.10 -13.76 -10.75
C ILE A 91 -17.00 -12.89 -9.85
N PHE A 92 -16.54 -12.62 -8.63
CA PHE A 92 -17.30 -11.87 -7.63
C PHE A 92 -17.04 -10.36 -7.65
N ARG A 93 -16.21 -9.85 -8.56
CA ARG A 93 -15.82 -8.43 -8.62
C ARG A 93 -17.01 -7.46 -8.54
N LYS A 94 -17.94 -7.53 -9.50
CA LYS A 94 -19.12 -6.66 -9.51
C LYS A 94 -20.09 -6.95 -8.35
N PRO A 95 -20.40 -8.22 -8.01
CA PRO A 95 -21.18 -8.52 -6.81
C PRO A 95 -20.61 -7.96 -5.50
N MET A 96 -19.30 -8.04 -5.30
CA MET A 96 -18.61 -7.50 -4.12
C MET A 96 -18.73 -5.99 -4.06
N GLU A 97 -18.44 -5.29 -5.16
CA GLU A 97 -18.56 -3.83 -5.28
C GLU A 97 -19.99 -3.37 -4.91
N TRP A 98 -21.02 -3.99 -5.48
CA TRP A 98 -22.43 -3.69 -5.16
C TRP A 98 -22.77 -3.99 -3.70
N THR A 99 -22.25 -5.09 -3.16
CA THR A 99 -22.42 -5.44 -1.75
C THR A 99 -21.79 -4.38 -0.85
N GLY A 100 -20.60 -3.89 -1.18
CA GLY A 100 -19.93 -2.80 -0.48
C GLY A 100 -20.79 -1.54 -0.45
N TYR A 101 -21.28 -1.09 -1.61
CA TYR A 101 -22.18 0.07 -1.69
C TYR A 101 -23.42 -0.07 -0.81
N LEU A 102 -24.07 -1.24 -0.82
CA LEU A 102 -25.26 -1.51 -0.01
C LEU A 102 -24.93 -1.52 1.49
N VAL A 103 -23.89 -2.26 1.88
CA VAL A 103 -23.46 -2.38 3.28
C VAL A 103 -23.13 -1.00 3.84
N GLU A 104 -22.28 -0.23 3.17
CA GLU A 104 -21.92 1.12 3.62
C GLU A 104 -23.12 2.05 3.70
N PHE A 105 -24.02 2.01 2.71
CA PHE A 105 -25.24 2.80 2.75
C PHE A 105 -26.07 2.48 3.98
N PHE A 106 -26.32 1.19 4.26
CA PHE A 106 -27.13 0.79 5.42
C PHE A 106 -26.43 1.12 6.74
N LEU A 107 -25.13 0.88 6.86
CA LEU A 107 -24.38 1.21 8.08
C LEU A 107 -24.44 2.71 8.39
N ASN A 108 -24.24 3.57 7.38
CA ASN A 108 -24.36 5.01 7.53
C ASN A 108 -25.81 5.44 7.78
N PHE A 109 -26.79 4.82 7.09
CA PHE A 109 -28.21 5.10 7.28
C PHE A 109 -28.68 4.82 8.71
N PHE A 110 -28.27 3.70 9.31
CA PHE A 110 -28.55 3.43 10.71
C PHE A 110 -27.84 4.44 11.63
N THR A 111 -26.61 4.81 11.31
CA THR A 111 -25.81 5.72 12.14
C THR A 111 -26.42 7.12 12.19
N VAL A 112 -26.75 7.73 11.04
CA VAL A 112 -27.34 9.08 10.98
C VAL A 112 -28.74 9.16 11.57
N ASN A 113 -29.43 8.02 11.73
CA ASN A 113 -30.75 7.94 12.35
C ASN A 113 -30.73 7.48 13.82
N GLY A 114 -29.57 7.43 14.50
CA GLY A 114 -29.53 7.07 15.92
C GLY A 114 -29.66 5.57 16.19
N SER A 115 -29.02 4.75 15.34
CA SER A 115 -29.10 3.28 15.35
C SER A 115 -30.50 2.74 15.03
N PHE A 116 -30.71 1.43 15.19
CA PHE A 116 -31.98 0.77 14.84
C PHE A 116 -33.20 1.36 15.57
N LEU A 117 -33.09 1.62 16.88
CA LEU A 117 -34.19 2.19 17.67
C LEU A 117 -34.46 3.65 17.32
N GLY A 118 -33.40 4.44 17.08
CA GLY A 118 -33.54 5.82 16.61
C GLY A 118 -34.17 5.89 15.22
N LEU A 119 -33.82 4.95 14.33
CA LEU A 119 -34.45 4.84 13.02
C LEU A 119 -35.94 4.56 13.14
N LEU A 120 -36.35 3.62 13.98
CA LEU A 120 -37.76 3.34 14.21
C LEU A 120 -38.49 4.58 14.75
N TYR A 121 -37.87 5.30 15.68
CA TYR A 121 -38.39 6.57 16.19
C TYR A 121 -38.53 7.62 15.07
N ASN A 122 -37.51 7.80 14.22
CA ASN A 122 -37.52 8.76 13.12
C ASN A 122 -38.55 8.40 12.05
N ILE A 123 -38.76 7.11 11.77
CA ILE A 123 -39.84 6.63 10.89
C ILE A 123 -41.20 7.05 11.44
N LEU A 124 -41.45 6.80 12.73
CA LEU A 124 -42.72 7.15 13.38
C LEU A 124 -42.98 8.67 13.40
N HIS A 125 -41.93 9.49 13.38
CA HIS A 125 -42.03 10.95 13.41
C HIS A 125 -41.82 11.63 12.04
N GLY A 126 -41.63 10.87 10.96
CA GLY A 126 -41.36 11.39 9.62
C GLY A 126 -40.06 12.18 9.48
N LYS A 127 -39.05 11.91 10.33
CA LYS A 127 -37.76 12.62 10.40
C LYS A 127 -36.57 11.77 9.91
N ILE A 128 -36.79 10.93 8.91
CA ILE A 128 -35.75 10.04 8.37
C ILE A 128 -34.68 10.88 7.68
N VAL A 129 -33.41 10.65 8.04
CA VAL A 129 -32.25 11.28 7.40
C VAL A 129 -31.60 10.27 6.45
N LEU A 130 -31.37 10.65 5.20
CA LEU A 130 -30.64 9.82 4.24
C LEU A 130 -29.14 10.18 4.30
N PRO A 131 -28.24 9.18 4.38
CA PRO A 131 -26.81 9.43 4.38
C PRO A 131 -26.38 9.95 3.00
N ASN A 132 -25.50 10.95 2.98
CA ASN A 132 -24.95 11.51 1.75
C ASN A 132 -23.52 10.98 1.54
N ARG A 133 -23.29 10.21 0.48
CA ARG A 133 -21.98 9.61 0.22
C ARG A 133 -20.94 10.71 -0.06
N GLY A 134 -19.79 10.61 0.59
CA GLY A 134 -18.73 11.62 0.50
C GLY A 134 -18.94 12.85 1.41
N SER A 135 -19.93 12.85 2.30
CA SER A 135 -20.03 13.86 3.36
C SER A 135 -19.05 13.59 4.50
N GLU A 136 -18.86 14.58 5.36
CA GLU A 136 -18.14 14.46 6.65
C GLU A 136 -18.74 13.47 7.66
N THR A 137 -19.96 12.99 7.41
CA THR A 137 -20.67 12.04 8.29
C THR A 137 -20.79 10.65 7.67
N PHE A 138 -20.38 10.48 6.41
CA PHE A 138 -20.41 9.20 5.73
C PHE A 138 -19.04 8.52 5.88
N ILE A 139 -19.00 7.46 6.68
CA ILE A 139 -17.76 6.71 6.94
C ILE A 139 -17.73 5.38 6.19
N SER A 140 -16.54 4.87 5.93
CA SER A 140 -16.31 3.59 5.26
C SER A 140 -16.75 2.40 6.13
N ALA A 141 -16.87 1.23 5.51
CA ALA A 141 -17.06 -0.02 6.26
C ALA A 141 -15.96 -0.25 7.31
N ILE A 142 -14.72 0.18 7.03
CA ILE A 142 -13.59 0.11 7.99
C ILE A 142 -13.80 1.06 9.17
N GLY A 143 -14.30 2.27 8.94
CA GLY A 143 -14.67 3.22 10.00
C GLY A 143 -15.73 2.65 10.94
N HIS A 144 -16.65 1.82 10.42
CA HIS A 144 -17.63 1.11 11.23
C HIS A 144 -17.08 -0.09 12.03
N LEU A 145 -15.90 -0.62 11.69
CA LEU A 145 -15.22 -1.64 12.50
C LEU A 145 -14.67 -1.05 13.79
N ASP A 146 -14.13 0.17 13.73
CA ASP A 146 -13.55 0.88 14.88
C ASP A 146 -13.84 2.39 14.85
N GLY A 147 -14.87 2.80 15.58
CA GLY A 147 -15.31 4.19 15.70
C GLY A 147 -14.41 5.11 16.54
N ARG A 148 -13.27 4.63 17.07
CA ARG A 148 -12.35 5.51 17.80
C ARG A 148 -11.67 6.48 16.84
N ILE A 149 -11.75 7.77 17.12
CA ILE A 149 -11.08 8.82 16.33
C ILE A 149 -10.01 9.59 17.12
N TYR A 150 -9.95 9.45 18.44
CA TYR A 150 -9.01 10.20 19.27
C TYR A 150 -7.65 9.49 19.37
N LEU A 151 -6.57 10.28 19.30
CA LEU A 151 -5.21 9.82 19.55
C LEU A 151 -5.01 9.49 21.02
N HIS A 152 -4.35 8.36 21.29
CA HIS A 152 -3.99 7.95 22.63
C HIS A 152 -2.83 8.81 23.13
N LYS A 153 -2.97 9.40 24.34
CA LYS A 153 -1.97 10.33 24.92
C LYS A 153 -1.63 11.52 24.01
N SER A 154 -2.64 12.13 23.37
CA SER A 154 -2.50 13.26 22.44
C SER A 154 -1.61 14.41 22.97
N GLU A 155 -1.70 14.75 24.26
CA GLU A 155 -0.84 15.79 24.88
C GLU A 155 0.66 15.46 24.80
N THR A 156 1.02 14.18 24.83
CA THR A 156 2.42 13.74 24.70
C THR A 156 2.91 13.94 23.27
N ILE A 157 2.06 13.73 22.25
CA ILE A 157 2.39 14.01 20.84
C ILE A 157 2.65 15.50 20.67
N THR A 158 1.72 16.35 21.13
CA THR A 158 1.84 17.81 20.97
C THR A 158 3.09 18.35 21.66
N ARG A 159 3.48 17.78 22.81
CA ARG A 159 4.71 18.16 23.51
C ARG A 159 5.97 17.64 22.80
N ALA A 160 5.99 16.36 22.41
CA ALA A 160 7.11 15.74 21.69
C ALA A 160 7.40 16.38 20.34
N VAL A 161 6.35 16.83 19.65
CA VAL A 161 6.47 17.52 18.36
C VAL A 161 6.58 19.05 18.57
N GLY A 162 6.35 19.55 19.78
CA GLY A 162 6.44 20.96 20.15
C GLY A 162 7.87 21.51 20.15
N GLU A 163 8.84 20.72 20.61
CA GLU A 163 10.24 21.17 20.78
C GLU A 163 11.19 20.34 19.90
N PRO A 164 12.05 20.95 19.05
CA PRO A 164 12.96 20.22 18.15
C PRO A 164 13.89 19.24 18.87
N GLU A 165 14.45 19.65 20.02
CA GLU A 165 15.30 18.79 20.86
C GLU A 165 14.52 17.66 21.54
N SER A 166 13.20 17.81 21.70
CA SER A 166 12.34 16.78 22.28
C SER A 166 11.88 15.76 21.24
N LEU A 167 11.74 16.14 19.97
CA LEU A 167 11.51 15.18 18.90
C LEU A 167 12.74 14.30 18.72
N GLU A 168 13.93 14.88 18.76
CA GLU A 168 15.17 14.08 18.78
C GLU A 168 15.27 13.23 20.04
N ARG A 169 14.95 13.72 21.24
CA ARG A 169 14.92 12.86 22.44
C ARG A 169 13.82 11.80 22.45
N VAL A 170 12.63 12.05 21.91
CA VAL A 170 11.55 11.04 21.81
C VAL A 170 11.86 10.00 20.74
N VAL A 171 12.65 10.38 19.73
CA VAL A 171 13.13 9.52 18.63
C VAL A 171 14.43 8.80 18.98
N GLU A 172 15.31 9.42 19.77
CA GLU A 172 16.56 8.87 20.31
C GLU A 172 16.33 7.98 21.52
N VAL A 173 15.27 8.22 22.30
CA VAL A 173 14.95 7.39 23.48
C VAL A 173 14.21 6.12 23.10
N GLU A 174 13.36 6.09 22.05
CA GLU A 174 12.70 4.86 21.57
C GLU A 174 12.35 4.95 20.08
N THR A 175 13.22 4.40 19.23
CA THR A 175 12.85 3.94 17.90
C THR A 175 11.79 2.84 18.08
N GLY A 176 10.51 3.19 17.88
CA GLY A 176 9.36 2.38 18.35
C GLY A 176 8.43 3.09 19.36
N SER A 177 8.51 4.41 19.51
CA SER A 177 7.61 5.17 20.39
C SER A 177 6.13 4.80 20.15
N ARG A 178 5.49 4.18 21.15
CA ARG A 178 4.07 3.81 21.09
C ARG A 178 3.16 4.97 20.68
N THR A 179 3.55 6.19 21.02
CA THR A 179 2.80 7.40 20.68
C THR A 179 2.84 7.70 19.17
N LEU A 180 4.01 7.58 18.54
CA LEU A 180 4.13 7.74 17.08
C LEU A 180 3.46 6.56 16.36
N MET A 181 3.56 5.35 16.90
CA MET A 181 2.82 4.20 16.40
C MET A 181 1.31 4.41 16.48
N ASP A 182 0.79 5.04 17.54
CA ASP A 182 -0.64 5.34 17.66
C ASP A 182 -1.10 6.33 16.57
N LEU A 183 -0.34 7.41 16.37
CA LEU A 183 -0.61 8.35 15.28
C LEU A 183 -0.58 7.65 13.91
N CYS A 184 0.40 6.78 13.67
CA CYS A 184 0.56 6.07 12.40
C CYS A 184 -0.58 5.06 12.14
N ILE A 185 -0.98 4.25 13.13
CA ILE A 185 -2.12 3.33 12.94
C ILE A 185 -3.44 4.09 12.80
N MET A 186 -3.64 5.16 13.57
CA MET A 186 -4.85 5.97 13.47
C MET A 186 -4.93 6.68 12.11
N ALA A 187 -3.81 7.14 11.56
CA ALA A 187 -3.73 7.68 10.20
C ALA A 187 -3.98 6.60 9.13
N SER A 188 -3.36 5.43 9.29
CA SER A 188 -3.55 4.29 8.36
C SER A 188 -5.01 3.82 8.33
N LYS A 189 -5.70 3.85 9.47
CA LYS A 189 -7.14 3.59 9.56
C LYS A 189 -7.96 4.73 8.92
N LEU A 190 -7.61 5.98 9.20
CA LEU A 190 -8.31 7.14 8.66
C LEU A 190 -8.18 7.26 7.13
N ALA A 191 -7.13 6.70 6.53
CA ALA A 191 -6.90 6.72 5.08
C ALA A 191 -8.01 6.03 4.28
N TYR A 192 -8.81 5.16 4.92
CA TYR A 192 -9.96 4.51 4.30
C TYR A 192 -11.16 5.44 4.09
N GLU A 193 -11.18 6.58 4.79
CA GLU A 193 -12.28 7.53 4.78
C GLU A 193 -12.17 8.54 3.64
N ASN A 194 -13.29 9.19 3.32
CA ASN A 194 -13.31 10.25 2.33
C ASN A 194 -12.61 11.52 2.84
N GLU A 195 -12.19 12.40 1.91
CA GLU A 195 -11.44 13.63 2.23
C GLU A 195 -12.07 14.49 3.33
N LEU A 196 -13.39 14.67 3.34
CA LEU A 196 -14.05 15.54 4.32
C LEU A 196 -13.97 14.96 5.73
N VAL A 197 -14.14 13.65 5.86
CA VAL A 197 -13.95 12.94 7.14
C VAL A 197 -12.50 13.05 7.60
N VAL A 198 -11.54 12.77 6.71
CA VAL A 198 -10.10 12.88 7.00
C VAL A 198 -9.76 14.29 7.51
N ARG A 199 -10.16 15.32 6.75
CA ARG A 199 -9.93 16.72 7.08
C ARG A 199 -10.53 17.10 8.44
N ASN A 200 -11.75 16.67 8.73
CA ASN A 200 -12.41 16.97 10.00
C ASN A 200 -11.74 16.28 11.18
N VAL A 201 -11.38 15.00 11.05
CA VAL A 201 -10.66 14.28 12.10
C VAL A 201 -9.31 14.94 12.39
N VAL A 202 -8.51 15.23 11.36
CA VAL A 202 -7.18 15.83 11.52
C VAL A 202 -7.27 17.24 12.14
N ASN A 203 -8.10 18.12 11.58
CA ASN A 203 -8.16 19.52 12.02
C ASN A 203 -8.90 19.68 13.34
N LEU A 204 -10.06 19.01 13.51
CA LEU A 204 -10.95 19.26 14.64
C LEU A 204 -10.66 18.36 15.83
N HIS A 205 -10.29 17.09 15.59
CA HIS A 205 -10.11 16.11 16.66
C HIS A 205 -8.65 15.94 17.06
N TRP A 206 -7.73 15.88 16.10
CA TRP A 206 -6.30 15.74 16.38
C TRP A 206 -5.60 17.08 16.63
N LYS A 207 -6.25 18.19 16.25
CA LYS A 207 -5.70 19.55 16.32
C LYS A 207 -4.38 19.67 15.55
N MET A 208 -4.27 18.92 14.45
CA MET A 208 -3.15 18.94 13.51
C MET A 208 -3.58 19.67 12.22
N HIS A 209 -2.66 19.82 11.27
CA HIS A 209 -2.94 20.49 10.00
C HIS A 209 -3.11 19.47 8.87
N PHE A 210 -4.35 19.31 8.39
CA PHE A 210 -4.61 18.59 7.14
C PHE A 210 -4.00 19.36 5.97
N VAL A 211 -3.14 18.70 5.19
CA VAL A 211 -2.50 19.31 4.04
C VAL A 211 -3.31 19.07 2.77
N ASP A 212 -3.51 17.80 2.42
CA ASP A 212 -4.18 17.43 1.17
C ASP A 212 -4.58 15.95 1.13
N PHE A 213 -5.53 15.61 0.26
CA PHE A 213 -5.96 14.24 -0.04
C PHE A 213 -5.85 14.00 -1.55
N TYR A 214 -5.14 12.96 -1.92
CA TYR A 214 -4.90 12.60 -3.31
C TYR A 214 -5.66 11.33 -3.67
N ASN A 215 -6.36 11.39 -4.80
CA ASN A 215 -6.89 10.22 -5.48
C ASN A 215 -6.12 10.06 -6.79
N CYS A 216 -5.14 9.15 -6.81
CA CYS A 216 -4.12 9.08 -7.85
C CYS A 216 -4.41 8.01 -8.90
N TRP A 217 -4.02 8.33 -10.13
CA TRP A 217 -4.15 7.46 -11.30
C TRP A 217 -3.26 6.21 -11.22
N ASN A 218 -3.87 5.06 -11.49
CA ASN A 218 -3.21 3.77 -11.71
C ASN A 218 -3.35 3.37 -13.18
N ASP A 219 -2.24 3.37 -13.93
CA ASP A 219 -2.28 3.10 -15.37
C ASP A 219 -2.66 1.67 -15.74
N PHE A 220 -2.46 0.69 -14.84
CA PHE A 220 -2.86 -0.69 -15.09
C PHE A 220 -4.37 -0.86 -14.93
N GLN A 221 -4.96 -0.32 -13.86
CA GLN A 221 -6.39 -0.40 -13.59
C GLN A 221 -7.23 0.59 -14.41
N LYS A 222 -6.60 1.63 -14.98
CA LYS A 222 -7.26 2.73 -15.71
C LYS A 222 -8.29 3.47 -14.86
N ASP A 223 -7.95 3.68 -13.59
CA ASP A 223 -8.78 4.36 -12.61
C ASP A 223 -7.94 5.11 -11.57
N ASN A 224 -8.56 6.04 -10.85
CA ASN A 224 -7.98 6.68 -9.68
C ASN A 224 -8.20 5.79 -8.44
N SER A 225 -7.38 4.75 -8.32
CA SER A 225 -7.54 3.72 -7.31
C SER A 225 -6.59 3.85 -6.13
N THR A 226 -5.56 4.71 -6.21
CA THR A 226 -4.58 4.84 -5.13
C THR A 226 -4.81 6.12 -4.34
N GLN A 227 -5.31 5.99 -3.11
CA GLN A 227 -5.51 7.12 -2.23
C GLN A 227 -4.39 7.30 -1.20
N VAL A 228 -4.06 8.56 -0.94
CA VAL A 228 -3.07 8.96 0.07
C VAL A 228 -3.43 10.34 0.59
N PHE A 229 -3.26 10.55 1.89
CA PHE A 229 -3.39 11.89 2.46
C PHE A 229 -2.11 12.29 3.20
N ILE A 230 -1.91 13.61 3.31
CA ILE A 230 -0.77 14.19 4.00
C ILE A 230 -1.27 15.13 5.09
N LEU A 231 -0.64 15.09 6.26
CA LEU A 231 -0.84 16.04 7.33
C LEU A 231 0.49 16.56 7.88
N CYS A 232 0.43 17.70 8.56
CA CYS A 232 1.51 18.25 9.38
C CYS A 232 1.03 18.37 10.83
N ASP A 233 1.96 18.37 11.79
CA ASP A 233 1.63 18.71 13.18
C ASP A 233 1.12 20.15 13.34
N LYS A 234 1.64 21.07 12.53
CA LYS A 234 1.29 22.49 12.53
C LYS A 234 1.21 23.03 11.10
N PRO A 235 0.45 24.11 10.86
CA PRO A 235 0.37 24.75 9.54
C PRO A 235 1.61 25.55 9.16
N LYS A 236 2.42 25.98 10.13
CA LYS A 236 3.67 26.73 9.92
C LYS A 236 4.74 26.14 10.83
N ASP A 237 5.99 26.15 10.38
CA ASP A 237 7.14 25.64 11.11
C ASP A 237 6.89 24.24 11.70
N ALA A 238 6.28 23.37 10.90
CA ALA A 238 6.00 21.99 11.29
C ALA A 238 7.29 21.25 11.64
N ASN A 239 7.19 20.33 12.60
CA ASN A 239 8.27 19.42 12.97
C ASN A 239 8.02 17.99 12.46
N LEU A 240 6.77 17.66 12.13
CA LEU A 240 6.37 16.35 11.63
C LEU A 240 5.43 16.48 10.43
N ILE A 241 5.77 15.79 9.35
CA ILE A 241 4.88 15.52 8.22
C ILE A 241 4.53 14.03 8.25
N LEU A 242 3.27 13.67 8.08
CA LEU A 242 2.83 12.28 7.96
C LEU A 242 2.18 12.05 6.60
N VAL A 243 2.65 11.00 5.92
CA VAL A 243 2.08 10.50 4.66
C VAL A 243 1.41 9.17 4.94
N SER A 244 0.10 9.06 4.68
CA SER A 244 -0.67 7.84 4.95
C SER A 244 -1.29 7.30 3.67
N PHE A 245 -0.81 6.14 3.22
CA PHE A 245 -1.40 5.42 2.10
C PHE A 245 -2.58 4.58 2.56
N ARG A 246 -3.66 4.63 1.77
CA ARG A 246 -4.81 3.75 1.96
C ARG A 246 -4.47 2.33 1.53
N GLY A 247 -5.06 1.34 2.21
CA GLY A 247 -5.03 -0.04 1.78
C GLY A 247 -6.31 -0.49 1.09
N THR A 248 -6.47 -1.81 0.99
CA THR A 248 -7.59 -2.49 0.32
C THR A 248 -8.92 -2.32 1.06
N GLU A 249 -9.98 -1.88 0.37
CA GLU A 249 -11.34 -1.97 0.92
C GLU A 249 -11.80 -3.45 0.99
N PRO A 250 -12.57 -3.87 2.02
CA PRO A 250 -13.07 -5.24 2.13
C PRO A 250 -13.87 -5.73 0.91
N PHE A 251 -14.45 -4.81 0.16
CA PHE A 251 -15.31 -5.08 -0.99
C PHE A 251 -14.68 -4.73 -2.34
N ASP A 252 -13.39 -4.35 -2.36
CA ASP A 252 -12.64 -4.09 -3.60
C ASP A 252 -11.87 -5.35 -4.05
N ALA A 253 -12.47 -6.05 -5.01
CA ALA A 253 -11.90 -7.27 -5.56
C ALA A 253 -10.55 -7.07 -6.27
N ASP A 254 -10.26 -5.89 -6.82
CA ASP A 254 -9.00 -5.66 -7.54
C ASP A 254 -7.84 -5.49 -6.58
N ASP A 255 -8.07 -4.76 -5.49
CA ASP A 255 -7.11 -4.59 -4.42
C ASP A 255 -6.78 -5.94 -3.78
N TRP A 256 -7.81 -6.76 -3.46
CA TRP A 256 -7.58 -8.12 -2.99
C TRP A 256 -6.86 -8.98 -4.03
N SER A 257 -7.19 -8.86 -5.32
CA SER A 257 -6.47 -9.59 -6.37
C SER A 257 -4.99 -9.19 -6.44
N THR A 258 -4.63 -7.97 -6.03
CA THR A 258 -3.25 -7.50 -6.01
C THR A 258 -2.45 -8.18 -4.89
N ASP A 259 -3.05 -8.40 -3.72
CA ASP A 259 -2.39 -9.08 -2.60
C ASP A 259 -2.09 -10.58 -2.88
N PHE A 260 -2.89 -11.19 -3.77
CA PHE A 260 -2.69 -12.57 -4.25
C PHE A 260 -1.91 -12.67 -5.56
N ASP A 261 -1.44 -11.56 -6.11
CA ASP A 261 -0.64 -11.55 -7.33
C ASP A 261 0.81 -11.93 -7.01
N TYR A 262 1.39 -12.94 -7.66
CA TYR A 262 2.80 -13.32 -7.42
C TYR A 262 3.71 -12.85 -8.56
N SER A 263 3.25 -11.87 -9.34
CA SER A 263 4.03 -11.22 -10.38
C SER A 263 5.14 -10.36 -9.78
N TRP A 264 6.35 -10.48 -10.33
CA TRP A 264 7.51 -9.71 -9.89
C TRP A 264 8.24 -9.05 -11.06
N TYR A 265 8.88 -7.94 -10.76
CA TYR A 265 9.78 -7.22 -11.65
C TYR A 265 11.16 -7.08 -11.00
N GLU A 266 12.22 -7.45 -11.72
CA GLU A 266 13.59 -7.36 -11.22
C GLU A 266 14.20 -6.00 -11.56
N ILE A 267 14.57 -5.26 -10.52
CA ILE A 267 15.30 -4.01 -10.62
C ILE A 267 16.80 -4.32 -10.38
N PRO A 268 17.70 -4.06 -11.34
CA PRO A 268 19.11 -4.38 -11.24
C PRO A 268 19.73 -3.82 -9.98
N LYS A 269 20.53 -4.64 -9.29
CA LYS A 269 21.17 -4.37 -7.99
C LYS A 269 20.21 -4.27 -6.81
N LEU A 270 18.97 -3.82 -7.02
CA LEU A 270 17.93 -3.73 -5.99
C LEU A 270 17.35 -5.11 -5.67
N GLY A 271 16.97 -5.89 -6.66
CA GLY A 271 16.31 -7.19 -6.49
C GLY A 271 14.92 -7.24 -7.12
N LYS A 272 14.18 -8.31 -6.80
CA LYS A 272 12.81 -8.54 -7.29
C LYS A 272 11.80 -7.80 -6.41
N VAL A 273 10.87 -7.10 -7.05
CA VAL A 273 9.82 -6.31 -6.39
C VAL A 273 8.46 -6.76 -6.91
N HIS A 274 7.44 -6.74 -6.05
CA HIS A 274 6.07 -7.07 -6.40
C HIS A 274 5.50 -6.11 -7.47
N MET A 275 5.09 -6.65 -8.61
CA MET A 275 4.69 -5.84 -9.77
C MET A 275 3.41 -5.04 -9.50
N GLY A 276 2.40 -5.65 -8.87
CA GLY A 276 1.14 -4.97 -8.57
C GLY A 276 1.28 -3.77 -7.63
N PHE A 277 2.28 -3.79 -6.73
CA PHE A 277 2.51 -2.65 -5.83
C PHE A 277 3.27 -1.51 -6.52
N LEU A 278 4.11 -1.82 -7.52
CA LEU A 278 4.71 -0.81 -8.39
C LEU A 278 3.64 -0.12 -9.26
N GLU A 279 2.66 -0.88 -9.75
CA GLU A 279 1.52 -0.34 -10.51
C GLU A 279 0.64 0.57 -9.64
N ALA A 280 0.35 0.18 -8.40
CA ALA A 280 -0.40 0.99 -7.44
C ALA A 280 0.33 2.31 -7.09
N LEU A 281 1.67 2.32 -6.97
CA LEU A 281 2.42 3.58 -6.87
C LEU A 281 2.43 4.41 -8.17
N GLY A 282 1.92 3.84 -9.26
CA GLY A 282 1.92 4.39 -10.62
C GLY A 282 3.32 4.53 -11.19
N LEU A 283 4.12 3.46 -11.05
CA LEU A 283 5.50 3.38 -11.54
C LEU A 283 5.62 2.52 -12.81
N GLY A 284 4.51 2.08 -13.39
CA GLY A 284 4.49 1.33 -14.65
C GLY A 284 3.23 0.49 -14.79
N ASN A 285 3.22 -0.36 -15.80
CA ASN A 285 2.08 -1.18 -16.20
C ASN A 285 2.58 -2.52 -16.76
N ARG A 286 2.09 -3.65 -16.25
CA ARG A 286 2.45 -5.00 -16.73
C ARG A 286 2.12 -5.27 -18.19
N VAL A 287 1.09 -4.63 -18.76
CA VAL A 287 0.72 -4.75 -20.18
C VAL A 287 1.84 -4.21 -21.07
N ASN A 288 2.57 -3.21 -20.59
CA ASN A 288 3.78 -2.71 -21.23
C ASN A 288 4.91 -2.59 -20.20
N ALA A 289 5.54 -3.71 -19.88
CA ALA A 289 6.56 -3.81 -18.83
C ALA A 289 7.76 -2.86 -19.03
N SER A 290 7.99 -2.33 -20.25
CA SER A 290 9.01 -1.31 -20.49
C SER A 290 8.74 0.01 -19.75
N THR A 291 7.48 0.33 -19.44
CA THR A 291 7.10 1.53 -18.68
C THR A 291 7.69 1.57 -17.28
N PHE A 292 7.91 0.41 -16.64
CA PHE A 292 8.62 0.34 -15.37
C PHE A 292 10.06 0.86 -15.48
N GLN A 293 10.73 0.58 -16.60
CA GLN A 293 12.12 1.02 -16.82
C GLN A 293 12.23 2.54 -16.91
N GLU A 294 11.28 3.14 -17.64
CA GLU A 294 11.21 4.58 -17.85
C GLU A 294 10.95 5.32 -16.55
N ASN A 295 9.92 4.91 -15.80
CA ASN A 295 9.47 5.58 -14.58
C ASN A 295 10.40 5.34 -13.37
N LEU A 296 11.02 4.16 -13.27
CA LEU A 296 12.03 3.89 -12.24
C LEU A 296 13.40 4.52 -12.55
N GLY A 297 13.56 5.13 -13.74
CA GLY A 297 14.76 5.87 -14.11
C GLY A 297 15.98 4.96 -14.34
N ILE A 298 15.78 3.70 -14.72
CA ILE A 298 16.87 2.71 -14.83
C ILE A 298 17.62 2.80 -16.16
N MET A 299 17.11 3.57 -17.12
CA MET A 299 17.88 3.97 -18.29
C MET A 299 18.92 5.03 -17.90
N ASN A 300 20.21 4.64 -17.98
CA ASN A 300 21.30 5.61 -18.09
C ASN A 300 20.95 6.59 -19.21
N LYS A 301 20.78 7.88 -18.89
CA LYS A 301 21.01 8.96 -19.86
C LYS A 301 22.50 8.93 -20.26
N LYS A 302 22.89 7.97 -21.10
CA LYS A 302 24.16 8.05 -21.84
C LYS A 302 23.92 8.97 -23.04
N SER A 303 24.40 10.21 -22.90
CA SER A 303 24.95 11.05 -23.97
C SER A 303 24.26 10.97 -25.34
N THR A 304 23.37 11.91 -25.60
CA THR A 304 23.30 12.56 -26.92
C THR A 304 23.91 13.95 -26.79
N ASN A 305 25.24 14.01 -26.66
CA ASN A 305 26.00 15.14 -27.18
C ASN A 305 26.02 14.99 -28.70
N MET A 306 25.23 15.81 -29.40
CA MET A 306 25.56 16.24 -30.75
C MET A 306 25.29 17.74 -30.82
N ASN A 307 26.40 18.50 -30.80
CA ASN A 307 26.68 19.80 -31.42
C ASN A 307 25.44 20.54 -31.96
N GLY A 308 25.09 21.73 -31.53
CA GLY A 308 25.95 22.89 -31.28
C GLY A 308 25.43 24.02 -32.16
N ILE A 309 24.70 24.96 -31.57
CA ILE A 309 24.55 26.33 -32.09
C ILE A 309 24.65 27.26 -30.89
N ASP A 310 25.79 27.92 -30.79
CA ASP A 310 26.02 29.10 -29.96
C ASP A 310 25.00 30.20 -30.29
N VAL A 311 24.36 30.78 -29.29
CA VAL A 311 24.22 32.25 -29.23
C VAL A 311 24.35 32.69 -27.77
N ARG A 312 25.51 33.28 -27.48
CA ARG A 312 25.81 34.11 -26.32
C ARG A 312 24.88 35.33 -26.26
N THR A 313 24.44 35.66 -25.04
CA THR A 313 24.13 37.00 -24.49
C THR A 313 23.22 37.90 -25.34
N SER A 314 22.11 38.40 -24.81
CA SER A 314 22.13 39.70 -24.13
C SER A 314 20.88 39.85 -23.26
N ALA A 315 21.11 40.12 -21.97
CA ALA A 315 20.13 40.77 -21.13
C ALA A 315 20.09 42.25 -21.51
N SER A 316 18.89 42.79 -21.72
CA SER A 316 18.53 44.15 -21.33
C SER A 316 17.13 44.48 -21.86
N GLU A 317 16.32 44.99 -20.93
CA GLU A 317 15.54 46.20 -21.12
C GLU A 317 14.05 46.14 -21.50
N LEU A 318 13.34 46.92 -20.67
CA LEU A 318 12.10 47.64 -20.87
C LEU A 318 10.76 46.96 -20.56
N SER A 319 10.47 47.06 -19.26
CA SER A 319 9.24 47.59 -18.68
C SER A 319 8.26 48.36 -19.58
N SER A 320 7.00 48.25 -19.14
CA SER A 320 5.91 49.24 -19.18
C SER A 320 5.15 49.42 -20.51
N SER A 321 3.84 49.13 -20.49
CA SER A 321 2.85 50.20 -20.30
C SER A 321 1.41 49.65 -20.29
N PHE A 322 0.60 50.32 -19.48
CA PHE A 322 -0.84 50.26 -19.34
C PHE A 322 -1.61 50.48 -20.66
N GLY A 323 -2.84 49.96 -20.72
CA GLY A 323 -3.85 50.43 -21.67
C GLY A 323 -5.12 49.58 -21.67
N ASP A 324 -6.16 50.07 -20.99
CA ASP A 324 -7.57 49.66 -21.10
C ASP A 324 -8.07 49.63 -22.56
N SER A 325 -9.00 48.74 -22.88
CA SER A 325 -10.36 49.15 -23.33
C SER A 325 -11.24 47.96 -23.72
N ASP A 326 -12.52 48.15 -23.38
CA ASP A 326 -13.71 47.37 -23.67
C ASP A 326 -13.84 46.87 -25.11
N SER A 327 -14.54 45.74 -25.31
CA SER A 327 -15.92 45.75 -25.85
C SER A 327 -16.39 44.39 -26.36
N GLN A 328 -17.71 44.30 -26.40
CA GLN A 328 -18.62 43.16 -26.54
C GLN A 328 -18.66 42.49 -27.94
N GLY A 329 -19.30 41.31 -27.94
CA GLY A 329 -19.98 40.72 -29.11
C GLY A 329 -19.12 39.66 -29.79
N GLY A 330 -19.48 38.38 -29.86
CA GLY A 330 -20.80 37.83 -30.14
C GLY A 330 -20.66 36.93 -31.37
N SER A 331 -21.44 35.85 -31.39
CA SER A 331 -21.68 34.88 -32.49
C SER A 331 -20.81 33.63 -32.55
N GLU A 332 -21.43 32.54 -32.10
CA GLU A 332 -21.22 31.17 -32.56
C GLU A 332 -21.59 31.08 -34.05
N GLN A 333 -20.74 30.43 -34.87
CA GLN A 333 -21.26 29.58 -35.94
C GLN A 333 -20.26 28.51 -36.36
N SER A 334 -20.78 27.29 -36.30
CA SER A 334 -20.26 26.01 -36.73
C SER A 334 -19.73 25.95 -38.16
N PHE A 335 -18.63 25.22 -38.39
CA PHE A 335 -18.43 24.52 -39.66
C PHE A 335 -17.64 23.22 -39.44
N TYR A 336 -18.28 22.10 -39.75
CA TYR A 336 -17.67 20.77 -39.85
C TYR A 336 -16.88 20.68 -41.16
N SER A 337 -15.61 20.26 -41.09
CA SER A 337 -14.95 19.58 -42.21
C SER A 337 -14.00 18.50 -41.68
N GLU A 338 -14.39 17.24 -41.90
CA GLU A 338 -13.54 16.07 -41.76
C GLU A 338 -12.70 15.91 -43.03
N GLN A 339 -11.37 15.77 -42.88
CA GLN A 339 -10.53 14.93 -43.75
C GLN A 339 -9.29 14.42 -42.99
N PRO A 340 -8.77 13.23 -43.34
CA PRO A 340 -8.07 12.34 -42.41
C PRO A 340 -6.57 12.63 -42.33
N ALA A 341 -6.06 12.94 -41.15
CA ALA A 341 -4.64 13.15 -40.91
C ALA A 341 -3.96 11.83 -40.53
N LYS A 342 -2.87 11.55 -41.26
CA LYS A 342 -1.96 10.42 -41.18
C LYS A 342 -1.53 10.11 -39.73
N VAL A 343 -1.62 8.84 -39.37
CA VAL A 343 -1.07 8.25 -38.15
C VAL A 343 0.42 8.51 -38.09
N SER A 344 0.81 9.47 -37.25
CA SER A 344 2.19 9.64 -36.81
C SER A 344 2.34 8.93 -35.46
N LYS A 345 3.44 8.20 -35.27
CA LYS A 345 3.79 7.51 -34.03
C LYS A 345 3.93 8.53 -32.91
N GLU A 346 2.84 8.76 -32.17
CA GLU A 346 2.88 9.54 -30.95
C GLU A 346 3.67 8.78 -29.88
N LYS A 347 4.69 9.45 -29.36
CA LYS A 347 5.28 9.11 -28.06
C LYS A 347 4.15 9.20 -27.03
N PHE A 348 3.82 8.06 -26.42
CA PHE A 348 2.98 8.03 -25.22
C PHE A 348 3.74 8.69 -24.06
N PHE A 349 3.71 10.02 -24.01
CA PHE A 349 3.82 10.74 -22.75
C PHE A 349 2.39 10.81 -22.20
N PRO A 350 2.12 10.38 -20.95
CA PRO A 350 0.84 10.69 -20.34
C PRO A 350 0.63 12.20 -20.43
N GLN A 351 -0.53 12.60 -20.94
CA GLN A 351 -0.91 14.00 -21.03
C GLN A 351 -0.71 14.66 -19.65
N MET A 352 -0.20 15.90 -19.64
CA MET A 352 -0.14 16.71 -18.43
C MET A 352 -1.53 16.76 -17.77
N GLY A 353 -1.73 16.05 -16.66
CA GLY A 353 -2.97 16.13 -15.88
C GLY A 353 -3.06 15.17 -14.71
N GLU A 354 -2.66 13.91 -14.88
CA GLU A 354 -2.89 12.88 -13.85
C GLU A 354 -1.57 12.50 -13.16
N LYS A 355 -1.37 13.01 -11.94
CA LYS A 355 -0.19 12.67 -11.12
C LYS A 355 -0.39 11.29 -10.52
N THR A 356 0.53 10.36 -10.80
CA THR A 356 0.60 9.07 -10.11
C THR A 356 0.92 9.26 -8.63
N ALA A 357 0.61 8.26 -7.80
CA ALA A 357 0.75 8.36 -6.35
C ALA A 357 2.18 8.73 -5.93
N TYR A 358 3.20 8.07 -6.49
CA TYR A 358 4.59 8.39 -6.18
C TYR A 358 4.95 9.85 -6.51
N TYR A 359 4.63 10.33 -7.73
CA TYR A 359 5.03 11.67 -8.15
C TYR A 359 4.22 12.77 -7.44
N ALA A 360 2.93 12.53 -7.16
CA ALA A 360 2.09 13.44 -6.38
C ALA A 360 2.67 13.65 -4.97
N VAL A 361 2.89 12.54 -4.25
CA VAL A 361 3.42 12.57 -2.88
C VAL A 361 4.82 13.14 -2.83
N ARG A 362 5.72 12.69 -3.72
CA ARG A 362 7.11 13.20 -3.76
C ARG A 362 7.14 14.71 -3.99
N SER A 363 6.38 15.20 -4.97
CA SER A 363 6.32 16.64 -5.27
C SER A 363 5.86 17.42 -4.05
N LYS A 364 4.71 17.03 -3.46
CA LYS A 364 4.14 17.74 -2.32
C LYS A 364 5.05 17.68 -1.09
N LEU A 365 5.66 16.52 -0.83
CA LEU A 365 6.58 16.33 0.28
C LEU A 365 7.82 17.22 0.14
N LYS A 366 8.37 17.38 -1.06
CA LYS A 366 9.49 18.31 -1.31
C LYS A 366 9.10 19.75 -1.01
N ASP A 367 7.91 20.18 -1.45
CA ASP A 367 7.40 21.52 -1.16
C ASP A 367 7.26 21.75 0.36
N LEU A 368 6.67 20.79 1.08
CA LEU A 368 6.50 20.85 2.54
C LEU A 368 7.84 20.84 3.30
N LEU A 369 8.82 20.05 2.86
CA LEU A 369 10.15 20.02 3.49
C LEU A 369 10.93 21.32 3.23
N GLN A 370 10.65 21.99 2.11
CA GLN A 370 11.19 23.32 1.84
C GLN A 370 10.51 24.40 2.68
N GLU A 371 9.19 24.31 2.88
CA GLU A 371 8.42 25.23 3.73
C GLU A 371 8.74 25.06 5.21
N HIS A 372 8.83 23.81 5.68
CA HIS A 372 9.06 23.45 7.07
C HIS A 372 10.50 22.94 7.26
N LYS A 373 11.43 23.89 7.40
CA LYS A 373 12.88 23.63 7.42
C LYS A 373 13.34 22.65 8.51
N ASN A 374 12.56 22.41 9.56
CA ASN A 374 12.87 21.44 10.63
C ASN A 374 12.04 20.15 10.58
N ALA A 375 11.02 20.06 9.71
CA ALA A 375 10.14 18.90 9.63
C ALA A 375 10.86 17.61 9.22
N LYS A 376 10.75 16.56 10.04
CA LYS A 376 11.01 15.19 9.58
C LYS A 376 9.67 14.59 9.10
N PHE A 377 9.71 13.54 8.28
CA PHE A 377 8.48 12.91 7.81
C PHE A 377 8.41 11.43 8.15
N VAL A 378 7.18 10.94 8.37
CA VAL A 378 6.86 9.54 8.58
C VAL A 378 5.95 9.06 7.46
N VAL A 379 6.15 7.83 7.02
CA VAL A 379 5.28 7.17 6.03
C VAL A 379 4.58 6.01 6.70
N THR A 380 3.28 5.89 6.50
CA THR A 380 2.48 4.82 7.11
C THR A 380 1.42 4.27 6.17
N GLY A 381 0.96 3.07 6.48
CA GLY A 381 -0.19 2.47 5.82
C GLY A 381 -0.53 1.09 6.38
N HIS A 382 -1.76 0.67 6.12
CA HIS A 382 -2.29 -0.64 6.47
C HIS A 382 -2.51 -1.47 5.20
N SER A 383 -2.33 -2.79 5.25
CA SER A 383 -2.57 -3.69 4.11
C SER A 383 -1.74 -3.30 2.87
N LEU A 384 -2.33 -3.24 1.67
CA LEU A 384 -1.75 -2.63 0.46
C LEU A 384 -1.07 -1.28 0.75
N GLY A 385 -1.69 -0.41 1.55
CA GLY A 385 -1.13 0.88 1.93
C GLY A 385 0.18 0.76 2.70
N GLY A 386 0.35 -0.32 3.47
CA GLY A 386 1.62 -0.66 4.10
C GLY A 386 2.70 -0.99 3.05
N ALA A 387 2.35 -1.72 1.99
CA ALA A 387 3.28 -2.03 0.92
C ALA A 387 3.73 -0.76 0.17
N LEU A 388 2.79 0.13 -0.12
CA LEU A 388 3.08 1.44 -0.73
C LEU A 388 3.94 2.31 0.20
N ALA A 389 3.69 2.27 1.51
CA ALA A 389 4.42 3.04 2.51
C ALA A 389 5.92 2.69 2.57
N ILE A 390 6.30 1.42 2.39
CA ILE A 390 7.71 1.02 2.30
C ILE A 390 8.28 1.15 0.88
N LEU A 391 7.48 0.95 -0.17
CA LEU A 391 7.95 1.15 -1.54
C LEU A 391 8.19 2.61 -1.89
N PHE A 392 7.49 3.55 -1.26
CA PHE A 392 7.73 4.98 -1.45
C PHE A 392 9.20 5.37 -1.17
N PRO A 393 9.78 5.10 0.02
CA PRO A 393 11.21 5.38 0.27
C PRO A 393 12.15 4.50 -0.56
N VAL A 394 11.77 3.27 -0.95
CA VAL A 394 12.56 2.47 -1.93
C VAL A 394 12.77 3.26 -3.23
N VAL A 395 11.69 3.86 -3.74
CA VAL A 395 11.74 4.59 -5.01
C VAL A 395 12.43 5.94 -4.85
N LEU A 396 12.33 6.59 -3.68
CA LEU A 396 13.16 7.76 -3.35
C LEU A 396 14.65 7.43 -3.43
N VAL A 397 15.08 6.26 -2.93
CA VAL A 397 16.48 5.81 -3.03
C VAL A 397 16.86 5.59 -4.49
N LEU A 398 16.02 4.92 -5.28
CA LEU A 398 16.24 4.71 -6.71
C LEU A 398 16.36 6.02 -7.49
N HIS A 399 15.52 7.01 -7.17
CA HIS A 399 15.53 8.33 -7.79
C HIS A 399 16.59 9.28 -7.20
N LYS A 400 17.40 8.81 -6.24
CA LYS A 400 18.47 9.57 -5.58
C LYS A 400 17.96 10.85 -4.91
N GLU A 401 16.80 10.78 -4.29
CA GLU A 401 16.20 11.89 -3.53
C GLU A 401 16.83 11.96 -2.12
N GLU A 402 18.16 12.12 -2.05
CA GLU A 402 18.94 12.05 -0.81
C GLU A 402 18.53 13.10 0.22
N GLU A 403 18.26 14.33 -0.22
CA GLU A 403 17.79 15.43 0.65
C GLU A 403 16.45 15.10 1.33
N VAL A 404 15.54 14.45 0.59
CA VAL A 404 14.27 13.99 1.16
C VAL A 404 14.56 12.86 2.13
N LEU A 405 15.30 11.82 1.72
CA LEU A 405 15.59 10.64 2.56
C LEU A 405 16.30 10.97 3.87
N GLN A 406 17.16 11.98 3.91
CA GLN A 406 17.79 12.46 5.15
C GLN A 406 16.77 12.94 6.20
N ARG A 407 15.58 13.35 5.75
CA ARG A 407 14.46 13.81 6.58
C ARG A 407 13.44 12.71 6.89
N LEU A 408 13.66 11.48 6.41
CA LEU A 408 12.84 10.33 6.77
C LEU A 408 13.05 9.98 8.24
N LEU A 409 12.00 10.16 9.03
CA LEU A 409 11.97 9.83 10.44
C LEU A 409 11.78 8.32 10.65
N SER A 410 10.70 7.78 10.10
CA SER A 410 10.34 6.38 10.24
C SER A 410 9.35 5.94 9.16
N VAL A 411 9.20 4.64 9.01
CA VAL A 411 8.18 3.97 8.21
C VAL A 411 7.50 2.96 9.12
N TYR A 412 6.21 3.14 9.38
CA TYR A 412 5.41 2.20 10.16
C TYR A 412 4.37 1.54 9.26
N THR A 413 4.35 0.21 9.23
CA THR A 413 3.38 -0.50 8.40
C THR A 413 2.63 -1.52 9.21
N TYR A 414 1.36 -1.75 8.86
CA TYR A 414 0.44 -2.59 9.62
C TYR A 414 -0.18 -3.62 8.69
N GLY A 415 -0.08 -4.91 9.03
CA GLY A 415 -0.62 -5.96 8.16
C GLY A 415 0.00 -5.96 6.76
N GLN A 416 1.26 -5.52 6.64
CA GLN A 416 1.91 -5.32 5.35
C GLN A 416 2.27 -6.65 4.68
N PRO A 417 1.88 -6.88 3.40
CA PRO A 417 2.35 -8.02 2.63
C PRO A 417 3.85 -7.92 2.30
N ARG A 418 4.43 -9.01 1.79
CA ARG A 418 5.83 -9.03 1.32
C ARG A 418 5.95 -8.25 0.02
N VAL A 419 6.87 -7.29 -0.02
CA VAL A 419 7.00 -6.36 -1.16
C VAL A 419 8.07 -6.74 -2.18
N GLY A 420 8.98 -7.64 -1.82
CA GLY A 420 10.05 -8.08 -2.70
C GLY A 420 10.94 -9.14 -2.06
N ASN A 421 12.09 -9.39 -2.67
CA ASN A 421 12.96 -10.48 -2.27
C ASN A 421 14.03 -10.09 -1.22
N ARG A 422 14.78 -11.09 -0.75
CA ARG A 422 15.94 -10.90 0.16
C ARG A 422 16.95 -9.86 -0.32
N GLN A 423 17.14 -9.72 -1.63
CA GLN A 423 18.06 -8.72 -2.18
C GLN A 423 17.53 -7.30 -1.99
N LEU A 424 16.23 -7.08 -2.22
CA LEU A 424 15.57 -5.81 -1.92
C LEU A 424 15.73 -5.45 -0.45
N GLY A 425 15.50 -6.44 0.44
CA GLY A 425 15.65 -6.25 1.88
C GLY A 425 17.05 -5.78 2.26
N ARG A 426 18.08 -6.53 1.86
CA ARG A 426 19.48 -6.17 2.13
C ARG A 426 19.87 -4.81 1.56
N PHE A 427 19.36 -4.49 0.37
CA PHE A 427 19.60 -3.19 -0.24
C PHE A 427 19.02 -2.07 0.64
N MET A 428 17.78 -2.20 1.09
CA MET A 428 17.10 -1.16 1.87
C MET A 428 17.58 -1.05 3.31
N GLU A 429 17.96 -2.16 3.95
CA GLU A 429 18.57 -2.17 5.29
C GLU A 429 19.78 -1.22 5.36
N ALA A 430 20.62 -1.21 4.32
CA ALA A 430 21.76 -0.28 4.22
C ALA A 430 21.36 1.22 4.20
N HIS A 431 20.12 1.55 3.85
CA HIS A 431 19.59 2.92 3.81
C HIS A 431 18.69 3.28 4.99
N LEU A 432 18.11 2.29 5.68
CA LEU A 432 17.08 2.48 6.70
C LEU A 432 17.55 2.12 8.11
N ASP A 433 18.63 1.36 8.28
CA ASP A 433 19.06 0.89 9.61
C ASP A 433 20.05 1.83 10.32
N HIS A 434 20.61 2.81 9.59
CA HIS A 434 21.60 3.74 10.12
C HIS A 434 21.08 5.19 10.21
N PRO A 435 21.40 5.92 11.30
CA PRO A 435 22.11 5.48 12.51
C PRO A 435 21.25 4.61 13.45
N VAL A 436 19.93 4.63 13.27
CA VAL A 436 18.95 3.81 14.00
C VAL A 436 17.93 3.23 13.00
N PRO A 437 17.30 2.09 13.30
CA PRO A 437 16.27 1.50 12.44
C PRO A 437 15.11 2.45 12.20
N LYS A 438 14.79 2.72 10.93
CA LYS A 438 13.67 3.59 10.54
C LYS A 438 12.43 2.81 10.15
N TYR A 439 12.52 1.51 9.92
CA TYR A 439 11.42 0.72 9.36
C TYR A 439 10.92 -0.34 10.34
N PHE A 440 9.63 -0.23 10.68
CA PHE A 440 8.94 -1.08 11.64
C PHE A 440 7.67 -1.66 11.03
N ARG A 441 7.63 -2.97 10.92
CA ARG A 441 6.44 -3.73 10.54
C ARG A 441 5.70 -4.19 11.79
N VAL A 442 4.43 -3.86 11.88
CA VAL A 442 3.53 -4.32 12.95
C VAL A 442 2.66 -5.42 12.40
N VAL A 443 2.69 -6.60 13.04
CA VAL A 443 1.92 -7.78 12.63
C VAL A 443 1.10 -8.28 13.80
N TYR A 444 -0.20 -8.46 13.59
CA TYR A 444 -1.09 -9.00 14.61
C TYR A 444 -1.45 -10.47 14.33
N CYS A 445 -1.19 -11.33 15.31
CA CYS A 445 -1.72 -12.67 15.44
C CYS A 445 -1.59 -13.50 14.15
N ASN A 446 -2.71 -14.01 13.63
CA ASN A 446 -2.78 -14.84 12.43
C ASN A 446 -3.20 -14.03 11.20
N ASP A 447 -2.98 -12.71 11.17
CA ASP A 447 -3.28 -11.89 9.99
C ASP A 447 -2.71 -12.54 8.71
N LEU A 448 -3.61 -12.88 7.80
CA LEU A 448 -3.27 -13.53 6.54
C LEU A 448 -2.31 -12.69 5.67
N VAL A 449 -2.47 -11.37 5.65
CA VAL A 449 -1.87 -10.51 4.61
C VAL A 449 -0.34 -10.42 4.71
N PRO A 450 0.29 -10.26 5.90
CA PRO A 450 1.74 -10.34 6.03
C PRO A 450 2.35 -11.65 5.52
N ARG A 451 1.56 -12.72 5.46
CA ARG A 451 2.01 -14.04 5.02
C ARG A 451 1.90 -14.21 3.51
N LEU A 452 1.48 -13.17 2.78
CA LEU A 452 1.37 -13.12 1.32
C LEU A 452 2.30 -12.02 0.74
N PRO A 453 2.80 -12.20 -0.49
CA PRO A 453 2.99 -13.47 -1.18
C PRO A 453 3.78 -14.49 -0.34
N TYR A 454 3.70 -15.76 -0.70
CA TYR A 454 4.37 -16.82 0.06
C TYR A 454 5.88 -16.61 0.10
N ASP A 455 6.44 -16.87 1.28
CA ASP A 455 7.87 -17.08 1.43
C ASP A 455 8.20 -18.51 0.97
N ASN A 456 8.67 -18.64 -0.26
CA ASN A 456 9.24 -19.89 -0.77
C ASN A 456 10.58 -19.67 -1.48
N LYS A 457 11.28 -20.77 -1.76
CA LYS A 457 12.60 -20.75 -2.43
C LYS A 457 12.56 -20.18 -3.86
N THR A 458 11.38 -20.00 -4.47
CA THR A 458 11.23 -19.68 -5.89
C THR A 458 10.80 -18.23 -6.14
N PHE A 459 9.71 -17.78 -5.51
CA PHE A 459 9.26 -16.39 -5.57
C PHE A 459 10.14 -15.46 -4.70
N LEU A 460 10.88 -16.04 -3.75
CA LEU A 460 11.89 -15.36 -2.93
C LEU A 460 11.36 -14.16 -2.14
N TYR A 461 10.04 -13.96 -2.05
CA TYR A 461 9.44 -12.87 -1.27
C TYR A 461 9.80 -13.04 0.19
N LYS A 462 10.39 -11.99 0.75
CA LYS A 462 10.92 -11.99 2.11
C LYS A 462 10.59 -10.65 2.74
N HIS A 463 10.23 -10.70 4.02
CA HIS A 463 10.21 -9.49 4.84
C HIS A 463 11.64 -9.03 5.12
N PHE A 464 11.76 -7.75 5.44
CA PHE A 464 12.99 -7.11 5.93
C PHE A 464 12.60 -6.00 6.91
N GLY A 465 13.57 -5.47 7.65
CA GLY A 465 13.33 -4.52 8.74
C GLY A 465 12.76 -5.17 10.00
N ALA A 466 12.53 -4.38 11.04
CA ALA A 466 12.11 -4.89 12.35
C ALA A 466 10.63 -5.31 12.34
N CYS A 467 10.31 -6.54 12.76
CA CYS A 467 8.93 -7.00 12.94
C CYS A 467 8.52 -6.96 14.42
N LEU A 468 7.52 -6.14 14.72
CA LEU A 468 6.83 -6.05 16.01
C LEU A 468 5.59 -6.93 15.94
N TYR A 469 5.73 -8.19 16.37
CA TYR A 469 4.66 -9.17 16.37
C TYR A 469 3.84 -9.10 17.66
N TYR A 470 2.53 -9.10 17.54
CA TYR A 470 1.58 -9.13 18.66
C TYR A 470 0.79 -10.43 18.61
N ASN A 471 0.78 -11.19 19.70
CA ASN A 471 -0.08 -12.38 19.78
C ASN A 471 -1.56 -12.02 20.07
N SER A 472 -2.43 -13.03 20.17
CA SER A 472 -3.86 -12.85 20.45
C SER A 472 -4.20 -12.28 21.85
N LEU A 473 -3.17 -12.08 22.69
CA LEU A 473 -3.25 -11.40 23.99
C LEU A 473 -2.59 -10.01 23.97
N TYR A 474 -2.22 -9.50 22.80
CA TYR A 474 -1.49 -8.25 22.61
C TYR A 474 -0.12 -8.20 23.32
N ILE A 475 0.53 -9.35 23.51
CA ILE A 475 1.92 -9.39 23.97
C ILE A 475 2.83 -9.16 22.77
N GLU A 476 3.65 -8.12 22.86
CA GLU A 476 4.60 -7.71 21.85
C GLU A 476 5.88 -8.57 21.89
N GLN A 477 6.35 -8.95 20.71
CA GLN A 477 7.58 -9.70 20.49
C GLN A 477 8.29 -9.12 19.28
N LYS A 478 9.54 -8.68 19.48
CA LYS A 478 10.42 -8.32 18.36
C LYS A 478 10.99 -9.59 17.75
N VAL A 479 10.68 -9.83 16.49
CA VAL A 479 11.09 -11.02 15.73
C VAL A 479 11.62 -10.61 14.35
N ASP A 480 12.39 -11.48 13.71
CA ASP A 480 12.83 -11.24 12.33
C ASP A 480 11.69 -11.50 11.33
N GLU A 481 10.82 -12.46 11.64
CA GLU A 481 9.66 -12.81 10.83
C GLU A 481 8.52 -13.34 11.71
N GLU A 482 7.27 -13.09 11.30
CA GLU A 482 6.10 -13.53 12.05
C GLU A 482 6.00 -15.08 12.15
N PRO A 483 5.43 -15.61 13.25
CA PRO A 483 5.12 -17.03 13.36
C PRO A 483 4.17 -17.48 12.24
N ASN A 484 4.27 -18.74 11.82
CA ASN A 484 3.54 -19.27 10.66
C ASN A 484 3.72 -18.39 9.41
N ARG A 485 4.96 -18.31 8.90
CA ARG A 485 5.35 -17.44 7.76
C ARG A 485 4.50 -17.64 6.50
N ASN A 486 3.96 -18.85 6.32
CA ASN A 486 3.10 -19.22 5.20
C ASN A 486 1.76 -19.73 5.74
N TYR A 487 0.73 -18.91 5.60
CA TYR A 487 -0.58 -19.08 6.24
C TYR A 487 -1.20 -20.50 6.09
N PHE A 488 -1.12 -21.13 4.93
CA PHE A 488 -1.85 -22.39 4.66
C PHE A 488 -1.11 -23.67 5.07
N GLY A 489 -0.19 -23.60 6.03
CA GLY A 489 0.46 -24.79 6.60
C GLY A 489 -0.52 -25.62 7.44
N ILE A 490 -0.71 -26.91 7.12
CA ILE A 490 -1.66 -27.81 7.81
C ILE A 490 -1.41 -27.86 9.33
N ARG A 491 -0.14 -27.75 9.76
CA ARG A 491 0.28 -27.73 11.17
C ARG A 491 -0.37 -26.61 11.99
N PHE A 492 -0.67 -25.48 11.37
CA PHE A 492 -1.19 -24.29 12.05
C PHE A 492 -2.71 -24.14 11.95
N LEU A 493 -3.38 -25.02 11.19
CA LEU A 493 -4.83 -24.97 10.98
C LEU A 493 -5.61 -24.97 12.30
N ILE A 494 -5.39 -25.95 13.18
CA ILE A 494 -6.11 -26.03 14.47
C ILE A 494 -5.84 -24.80 15.36
N PRO A 495 -4.57 -24.40 15.61
CA PRO A 495 -4.26 -23.17 16.34
C PRO A 495 -4.91 -21.90 15.77
N GLU A 496 -5.03 -21.78 14.45
CA GLU A 496 -5.67 -20.64 13.80
C GLU A 496 -7.17 -20.55 14.10
N TYR A 497 -7.89 -21.67 13.96
CA TYR A 497 -9.32 -21.71 14.31
C TYR A 497 -9.57 -21.47 15.80
N LEU A 498 -8.70 -21.98 16.68
CA LEU A 498 -8.78 -21.70 18.11
C LEU A 498 -8.57 -20.20 18.40
N ASN A 499 -7.62 -19.56 17.73
CA ASN A 499 -7.43 -18.12 17.84
C ASN A 499 -8.63 -17.33 17.29
N ALA A 500 -9.20 -17.73 16.16
CA ALA A 500 -10.39 -17.06 15.60
C ALA A 500 -11.60 -17.15 16.57
N MET A 501 -11.80 -18.31 17.19
CA MET A 501 -12.82 -18.49 18.23
C MET A 501 -12.53 -17.64 19.49
N TRP A 502 -11.27 -17.58 19.89
CA TRP A 502 -10.83 -16.75 21.00
C TRP A 502 -11.06 -15.26 20.72
N GLU A 503 -10.73 -14.78 19.52
CA GLU A 503 -10.95 -13.41 19.09
C GLU A 503 -12.43 -13.03 19.09
N LEU A 504 -13.29 -13.91 18.57
CA LEU A 504 -14.74 -13.72 18.64
C LEU A 504 -15.24 -13.68 20.09
N THR A 505 -14.71 -14.52 20.97
CA THR A 505 -15.10 -14.50 22.38
C THR A 505 -14.63 -13.23 23.07
N ARG A 506 -13.38 -12.82 22.80
CA ARG A 506 -12.72 -11.65 23.37
C ARG A 506 -13.41 -10.35 22.97
N SER A 507 -13.99 -10.25 21.77
CA SER A 507 -14.70 -9.03 21.33
C SER A 507 -15.88 -8.65 22.23
N PHE A 508 -16.60 -9.64 22.76
CA PHE A 508 -17.71 -9.41 23.70
C PHE A 508 -17.23 -8.99 25.10
N LEU A 509 -15.99 -9.33 25.46
CA LEU A 509 -15.39 -9.05 26.77
C LEU A 509 -14.51 -7.80 26.78
N ALA A 510 -14.03 -7.36 25.62
CA ALA A 510 -13.04 -6.28 25.48
C ALA A 510 -13.47 -4.98 26.16
N GLY A 511 -14.76 -4.61 26.05
CA GLY A 511 -15.30 -3.42 26.70
C GLY A 511 -15.23 -3.45 28.23
N TYR A 512 -15.34 -4.64 28.83
CA TYR A 512 -15.21 -4.82 30.28
C TYR A 512 -13.75 -4.94 30.73
N ALA A 513 -12.91 -5.59 29.93
CA ALA A 513 -11.53 -5.86 30.26
C ALA A 513 -10.62 -4.62 30.11
N TYR A 514 -10.87 -3.79 29.10
CA TYR A 514 -9.97 -2.71 28.71
C TYR A 514 -10.58 -1.31 28.78
N GLY A 515 -11.91 -1.20 28.91
CA GLY A 515 -12.64 0.06 28.95
C GLY A 515 -13.71 0.17 27.86
N PRO A 516 -14.72 1.04 28.05
CA PRO A 516 -15.87 1.15 27.15
C PRO A 516 -15.50 1.49 25.70
N GLU A 517 -14.38 2.16 25.47
CA GLU A 517 -13.86 2.49 24.15
C GLU A 517 -13.32 1.29 23.36
N TYR A 518 -13.05 0.15 24.03
CA TYR A 518 -12.64 -1.11 23.40
C TYR A 518 -13.83 -2.05 23.13
N LYS A 519 -15.05 -1.61 23.44
CA LYS A 519 -16.25 -2.38 23.14
C LYS A 519 -16.44 -2.47 21.63
N GLU A 520 -16.47 -3.69 21.13
CA GLU A 520 -16.68 -3.93 19.70
C GLU A 520 -18.15 -3.85 19.32
N GLY A 521 -18.40 -3.26 18.14
CA GLY A 521 -19.74 -3.15 17.57
C GLY A 521 -20.18 -4.40 16.81
N TRP A 522 -21.42 -4.38 16.32
CA TRP A 522 -21.99 -5.48 15.51
C TRP A 522 -21.23 -5.72 14.22
N VAL A 523 -20.68 -4.68 13.58
CA VAL A 523 -19.90 -4.82 12.34
C VAL A 523 -18.60 -5.59 12.60
N SER A 524 -17.87 -5.23 13.67
CA SER A 524 -16.68 -5.99 14.09
C SER A 524 -17.03 -7.42 14.46
N THR A 525 -18.14 -7.63 15.17
CA THR A 525 -18.63 -8.98 15.51
C THR A 525 -18.90 -9.82 14.27
N LEU A 526 -19.56 -9.25 13.25
CA LEU A 526 -19.80 -9.92 11.97
C LEU A 526 -18.47 -10.25 11.26
N ALA A 527 -17.51 -9.32 11.25
CA ALA A 527 -16.18 -9.57 10.68
C ALA A 527 -15.47 -10.74 11.40
N ARG A 528 -15.60 -10.87 12.73
CA ARG A 528 -15.07 -12.00 13.49
C ARG A 528 -15.77 -13.32 13.19
N VAL A 529 -17.09 -13.31 12.92
CA VAL A 529 -17.82 -14.49 12.45
C VAL A 529 -17.33 -14.94 11.08
N VAL A 530 -17.07 -14.00 10.16
CA VAL A 530 -16.43 -14.31 8.86
C VAL A 530 -15.04 -14.91 9.06
N GLY A 531 -14.28 -14.39 10.04
CA GLY A 531 -12.99 -14.94 10.46
C GLY A 531 -13.04 -16.38 10.99
N LEU A 532 -14.21 -16.91 11.37
CA LEU A 532 -14.36 -18.34 11.67
C LEU A 532 -14.39 -19.21 10.42
N VAL A 533 -14.72 -18.67 9.25
CA VAL A 533 -14.71 -19.42 7.98
C VAL A 533 -13.29 -19.46 7.42
N ILE A 534 -12.64 -18.30 7.39
CA ILE A 534 -11.25 -18.14 6.96
C ILE A 534 -10.52 -17.41 8.10
N PRO A 535 -9.81 -18.15 8.98
CA PRO A 535 -9.03 -17.52 10.04
C PRO A 535 -8.04 -16.49 9.48
N GLY A 536 -7.63 -15.55 10.31
CA GLY A 536 -6.71 -14.48 9.89
C GLY A 536 -7.33 -13.32 9.12
N ILE A 537 -8.46 -13.49 8.43
CA ILE A 537 -9.16 -12.36 7.78
C ILE A 537 -9.63 -11.33 8.81
N SER A 538 -10.24 -11.76 9.91
CA SER A 538 -10.67 -10.82 10.96
C SER A 538 -9.49 -10.14 11.64
N ALA A 539 -8.37 -10.85 11.79
CA ALA A 539 -7.13 -10.33 12.38
C ALA A 539 -6.46 -9.25 11.51
N HIS A 540 -6.79 -9.18 10.21
CA HIS A 540 -6.38 -8.09 9.32
C HIS A 540 -7.17 -6.79 9.54
N SER A 541 -8.07 -6.72 10.53
CA SER A 541 -8.80 -5.48 10.83
C SER A 541 -7.88 -4.42 11.44
N PRO A 542 -7.94 -3.14 10.99
CA PRO A 542 -7.25 -2.03 11.65
C PRO A 542 -7.58 -1.91 13.15
N LEU A 543 -8.76 -2.37 13.59
CA LEU A 543 -9.14 -2.42 15.01
C LEU A 543 -8.12 -3.20 15.85
N ASP A 544 -7.69 -4.36 15.36
CA ASP A 544 -6.77 -5.23 16.10
C ASP A 544 -5.35 -4.66 16.12
N TYR A 545 -4.96 -3.89 15.09
CA TYR A 545 -3.73 -3.11 15.08
C TYR A 545 -3.76 -1.93 16.04
N VAL A 546 -4.87 -1.17 16.10
CA VAL A 546 -5.04 -0.10 17.10
C VAL A 546 -4.96 -0.69 18.51
N ASN A 547 -5.60 -1.83 18.75
CA ASN A 547 -5.53 -2.52 20.03
C ASN A 547 -4.12 -3.00 20.35
N SER A 548 -3.39 -3.53 19.37
CA SER A 548 -2.00 -3.98 19.54
C SER A 548 -1.10 -2.84 20.01
N VAL A 549 -1.19 -1.67 19.36
CA VAL A 549 -0.38 -0.50 19.73
C VAL A 549 -0.75 0.02 21.13
N ARG A 550 -2.05 0.11 21.45
CA ARG A 550 -2.55 0.73 22.70
C ARG A 550 -2.51 -0.17 23.93
N LEU A 551 -2.85 -1.45 23.76
CA LEU A 551 -2.89 -2.45 24.83
C LEU A 551 -1.60 -3.26 24.93
N GLY A 552 -0.73 -3.13 23.93
CA GLY A 552 0.51 -3.85 23.83
C GLY A 552 1.35 -3.81 25.09
N ARG A 553 1.86 -4.99 25.47
CA ARG A 553 2.79 -5.12 26.59
C ARG A 553 4.03 -5.85 26.11
N GLU A 554 5.19 -5.34 26.46
CA GLU A 554 6.44 -6.06 26.22
C GLU A 554 6.45 -7.34 27.05
N ARG A 555 6.95 -8.42 26.46
CA ARG A 555 7.21 -9.64 27.21
C ARG A 555 8.31 -9.33 28.23
N ILE A 556 7.95 -9.26 29.52
CA ILE A 556 8.94 -9.23 30.60
C ILE A 556 9.75 -10.53 30.46
N GLN A 557 10.97 -10.43 29.94
CA GLN A 557 11.95 -11.48 30.14
C GLN A 557 12.21 -11.49 31.65
N MET A 558 11.67 -12.49 32.35
CA MET A 558 12.25 -12.84 33.64
C MET A 558 13.68 -13.25 33.34
N SER A 559 14.63 -12.35 33.60
CA SER A 559 16.03 -12.73 33.71
C SER A 559 16.07 -13.87 34.71
N SER A 560 16.65 -14.99 34.28
CA SER A 560 16.86 -16.15 35.14
C SER A 560 17.56 -15.69 36.42
N LEU A 561 16.86 -15.77 37.55
CA LEU A 561 17.46 -15.73 38.88
C LEU A 561 18.24 -17.00 39.15
#